data_AF-A0A9D5NJH7-F1
#
_entry.id   AF-A0A9D5NJH7-F1
#
_cell.length_a   1.000
_cell.length_b   1.000
_cell.length_c   1.000
_cell.angle_alpha   90.00
_cell.angle_beta   90.00
_cell.angle_gamma   90.00
#
_symmetry.space_group_name_H-M   'P 1'
#
loop_
_entity.id
_entity.type
_entity.pdbx_description
1 polymer ?
#
loop_
_entity_poly.entity_id
_entity_poly.type
_entity_poly.pdbx_seq_one_letter_code
_entity_poly.pdbx_strand_id
1 'polypeptide(L)'
;MMKKYLDKIGKLNKKSLIVFIVIIISFISIIVFLINKKLSYEQLENKMKQVAINYFEKNKKDLPPKGSSIIVPYDYLVEVGELKKSKEYLNESCTGRVVIKNNDNKYFYTPYLDCGKNYKTMEFYNKILADNQIVTEGSGLYIQSDFKVFRGNNINNFVKIGNKLWRIVKIDSDNSIKLVIYSGKYSTTYNKFEQTLDSLYNDKYFINKDIKEKLVSKPLCIGSRKEENNINNGSVECNKVTKNKYIGILSLYEYINSSMDIKCESAKTNECKNDNYLYETDENISWWLSTPTNEESNQNYYILSDGKIGFANNKVNLYVRPTIYLDSNVIYKSGSGTLTDPYIIR
;
A
#
# COMPACT_ATOMS: atom_id res chain seq x y z
N MET A 1 -7.43 -7.23 64.05
CA MET A 1 -8.10 -7.62 62.78
C MET A 1 -7.55 -8.92 62.19
N MET A 2 -6.21 -9.07 62.12
CA MET A 2 -5.53 -10.25 61.54
C MET A 2 -5.83 -11.59 62.26
N LYS A 3 -5.92 -11.60 63.60
CA LYS A 3 -6.32 -12.79 64.39
C LYS A 3 -7.72 -13.33 64.04
N LYS A 4 -8.67 -12.44 63.71
CA LYS A 4 -10.06 -12.80 63.38
C LYS A 4 -10.18 -13.49 62.01
N TYR A 5 -9.22 -13.24 61.11
CA TYR A 5 -9.12 -13.93 59.82
C TYR A 5 -8.46 -15.30 59.96
N LEU A 6 -7.42 -15.41 60.79
CA LEU A 6 -6.73 -16.68 61.06
C LEU A 6 -7.64 -17.72 61.75
N ASP A 7 -8.49 -17.29 62.70
CA ASP A 7 -9.47 -18.18 63.35
C ASP A 7 -10.59 -18.67 62.40
N LYS A 8 -10.92 -17.88 61.37
CA LYS A 8 -11.86 -18.30 60.31
C LYS A 8 -11.23 -19.33 59.36
N ILE A 9 -9.92 -19.24 59.13
CA ILE A 9 -9.16 -20.18 58.30
C ILE A 9 -9.03 -21.54 59.00
N GLY A 10 -8.85 -21.55 60.33
CA GLY A 10 -8.82 -22.78 61.13
C GLY A 10 -10.14 -23.58 61.20
N LYS A 11 -11.28 -22.98 60.82
CA LYS A 11 -12.62 -23.61 60.81
C LYS A 11 -13.08 -24.10 59.43
N LEU A 12 -12.29 -23.87 58.38
CA LEU A 12 -12.59 -24.38 57.05
C LEU A 12 -12.36 -25.89 57.02
N ASN A 13 -13.39 -26.66 56.63
CA ASN A 13 -13.21 -28.11 56.48
C ASN A 13 -12.15 -28.38 55.40
N LYS A 14 -11.44 -29.51 55.52
CA LYS A 14 -10.33 -29.88 54.62
C LYS A 14 -10.73 -29.83 53.13
N LYS A 15 -11.99 -30.14 52.79
CA LYS A 15 -12.51 -30.04 51.41
C LYS A 15 -12.63 -28.59 50.91
N SER A 16 -13.06 -27.66 51.76
CA SER A 16 -13.22 -26.25 51.39
C SER A 16 -11.87 -25.54 51.21
N LEU A 17 -10.86 -25.92 52.00
CA LEU A 17 -9.48 -25.46 51.81
C LEU A 17 -8.89 -25.96 50.48
N ILE A 18 -9.13 -27.23 50.13
CA ILE A 18 -8.68 -27.82 48.86
C ILE A 18 -9.34 -27.12 47.66
N VAL A 19 -10.65 -26.86 47.71
CA VAL A 19 -11.37 -26.15 46.63
C VAL A 19 -10.80 -24.74 46.42
N PHE A 20 -10.50 -24.02 47.49
CA PHE A 20 -9.90 -22.68 47.40
C PHE A 20 -8.49 -22.70 46.77
N ILE A 21 -7.66 -23.68 47.16
CA ILE A 21 -6.33 -23.88 46.57
C ILE A 21 -6.42 -24.21 45.08
N VAL A 22 -7.36 -25.08 44.68
CA VAL A 22 -7.56 -25.45 43.27
C VAL A 22 -8.00 -24.25 42.43
N ILE A 23 -8.88 -23.40 42.96
CA ILE A 23 -9.31 -22.16 42.27
C ILE A 23 -8.12 -21.21 42.10
N ILE A 24 -7.31 -21.01 43.14
CA ILE A 24 -6.10 -20.17 43.05
C ILE A 24 -5.11 -20.74 42.03
N ILE A 25 -4.87 -22.05 42.03
CA ILE A 25 -3.97 -22.68 41.05
C ILE A 25 -4.53 -22.52 39.63
N SER A 26 -5.84 -22.70 39.41
CA SER A 26 -6.44 -22.47 38.09
C SER A 26 -6.34 -21.01 37.66
N PHE A 27 -6.50 -20.06 38.58
CA PHE A 27 -6.42 -18.64 38.29
C PHE A 27 -4.99 -18.21 37.99
N ILE A 28 -4.01 -18.72 38.74
CA ILE A 28 -2.58 -18.56 38.45
C ILE A 28 -2.24 -19.21 37.12
N SER A 29 -2.79 -20.38 36.81
CA SER A 29 -2.57 -21.07 35.52
C SER A 29 -3.13 -20.27 34.36
N ILE A 30 -4.31 -19.66 34.51
CA ILE A 30 -4.93 -18.77 33.52
C ILE A 30 -4.10 -17.49 33.36
N ILE A 31 -3.60 -16.91 34.45
CA ILE A 31 -2.72 -15.74 34.42
C ILE A 31 -1.39 -16.09 33.75
N VAL A 32 -0.77 -17.22 34.08
CA VAL A 32 0.46 -17.72 33.45
C VAL A 32 0.22 -18.02 31.96
N PHE A 33 -0.94 -18.57 31.60
CA PHE A 33 -1.34 -18.80 30.21
C PHE A 33 -1.52 -17.48 29.43
N LEU A 34 -2.08 -16.45 30.07
CA LEU A 34 -2.18 -15.10 29.49
C LEU A 34 -0.82 -14.39 29.39
N ILE A 35 0.10 -14.63 30.34
CA ILE A 35 1.47 -14.09 30.33
C ILE A 35 2.38 -14.82 29.32
N ASN A 36 2.13 -16.11 29.05
CA ASN A 36 2.93 -16.94 28.15
C ASN A 36 2.41 -16.97 26.70
N LYS A 37 1.47 -16.11 26.32
CA LYS A 37 1.00 -16.07 24.95
C LYS A 37 2.11 -15.56 24.04
N LYS A 38 2.66 -16.46 23.22
CA LYS A 38 3.63 -16.14 22.17
C LYS A 38 3.02 -15.13 21.20
N LEU A 39 3.86 -14.22 20.71
CA LEU A 39 3.44 -13.21 19.75
C LEU A 39 3.32 -13.82 18.35
N SER A 40 2.60 -13.14 17.46
CA SER A 40 2.79 -13.33 16.02
C SER A 40 4.04 -12.55 15.55
N TYR A 41 4.56 -12.89 14.37
CA TYR A 41 5.65 -12.14 13.75
C TYR A 41 5.29 -10.64 13.60
N GLU A 42 4.07 -10.34 13.14
CA GLU A 42 3.57 -8.96 12.99
C GLU A 42 3.51 -8.23 14.34
N GLN A 43 3.15 -8.92 15.43
CA GLN A 43 3.16 -8.33 16.76
C GLN A 43 4.59 -8.03 17.25
N LEU A 44 5.56 -8.90 16.96
CA LEU A 44 6.96 -8.64 17.29
C LEU A 44 7.53 -7.46 16.49
N GLU A 45 7.27 -7.40 15.19
CA GLU A 45 7.66 -6.27 14.34
C GLU A 45 7.05 -4.95 14.80
N ASN A 46 5.76 -4.95 15.16
CA ASN A 46 5.10 -3.78 15.74
C ASN A 46 5.78 -3.37 17.06
N LYS A 47 6.18 -4.34 17.88
CA LYS A 47 6.93 -4.05 19.11
C LYS A 47 8.30 -3.43 18.81
N MET A 48 9.03 -3.97 17.83
CA MET A 48 10.31 -3.39 17.35
C MET A 48 10.12 -1.93 16.90
N LYS A 49 9.07 -1.66 16.11
CA LYS A 49 8.72 -0.31 15.66
C LYS A 49 8.48 0.64 16.84
N GLN A 50 7.67 0.24 17.82
CA GLN A 50 7.36 1.09 18.99
C GLN A 50 8.59 1.37 19.85
N VAL A 51 9.43 0.37 20.06
CA VAL A 51 10.68 0.54 20.82
C VAL A 51 11.63 1.51 20.11
N ALA A 52 11.78 1.38 18.79
CA ALA A 52 12.57 2.34 18.01
C ALA A 52 12.01 3.76 18.10
N ILE A 53 10.69 3.94 17.96
CA ILE A 53 10.05 5.26 18.11
C ILE A 53 10.39 5.88 19.48
N ASN A 54 10.17 5.13 20.58
CA ASN A 54 10.43 5.61 21.93
C ASN A 54 11.90 5.99 22.16
N TYR A 55 12.84 5.25 21.56
CA TYR A 55 14.26 5.55 21.64
C TYR A 55 14.59 6.89 20.96
N PHE A 56 14.14 7.10 19.72
CA PHE A 56 14.48 8.31 18.95
C PHE A 56 13.67 9.54 19.36
N GLU A 57 12.52 9.38 20.03
CA GLU A 57 11.83 10.50 20.69
C GLU A 57 12.69 11.12 21.80
N LYS A 58 13.44 10.29 22.53
CA LYS A 58 14.39 10.72 23.58
C LYS A 58 15.73 11.15 23.00
N ASN A 59 16.13 10.61 21.84
CA ASN A 59 17.44 10.80 21.22
C ASN A 59 17.35 11.43 19.82
N LYS A 60 16.69 12.60 19.71
CA LYS A 60 16.41 13.24 18.41
C LYS A 60 17.64 13.55 17.55
N LYS A 61 18.81 13.70 18.16
CA LYS A 61 20.09 13.96 17.46
C LYS A 61 20.58 12.78 16.63
N ASP A 62 20.10 11.56 16.93
CA ASP A 62 20.53 10.33 16.27
C ASP A 62 19.60 9.98 15.09
N LEU A 63 18.55 10.77 14.85
CA LEU A 63 17.64 10.60 13.71
C LEU A 63 18.35 10.88 12.37
N PRO A 64 17.96 10.18 11.29
CA PRO A 64 18.56 10.39 9.97
C PRO A 64 18.33 11.83 9.49
N PRO A 65 19.34 12.47 8.87
CA PRO A 65 19.13 13.74 8.17
C PRO A 65 18.11 13.59 7.04
N LYS A 66 17.55 14.72 6.60
CA LYS A 66 16.54 14.77 5.54
C LYS A 66 17.02 14.03 4.28
N GLY A 67 16.18 13.15 3.76
CA GLY A 67 16.46 12.36 2.55
C GLY A 67 17.33 11.13 2.77
N SER A 68 17.68 10.80 4.01
CA SER A 68 18.51 9.63 4.35
C SER A 68 17.75 8.62 5.22
N SER A 69 18.39 7.47 5.43
CA SER A 69 17.89 6.40 6.28
C SER A 69 18.99 5.89 7.21
N ILE A 70 18.59 5.44 8.39
CA ILE A 70 19.44 4.64 9.30
C ILE A 70 18.83 3.26 9.52
N ILE A 71 19.66 2.32 9.93
CA ILE A 71 19.28 0.95 10.26
C ILE A 71 19.55 0.72 11.74
N VAL A 72 18.54 0.28 12.47
CA VAL A 72 18.62 -0.05 13.89
C VAL A 72 18.51 -1.57 14.03
N PRO A 73 19.60 -2.29 14.29
CA PRO A 73 19.56 -3.74 14.45
C PRO A 73 18.67 -4.18 15.62
N TYR A 74 18.06 -5.37 15.51
CA TYR A 74 17.26 -5.96 16.59
C TYR A 74 18.07 -6.08 17.89
N ASP A 75 19.33 -6.50 17.81
CA ASP A 75 20.19 -6.69 18.98
C ASP A 75 20.46 -5.38 19.71
N TYR A 76 20.59 -4.28 18.97
CA TYR A 76 20.68 -2.95 19.56
C TYR A 76 19.41 -2.60 20.38
N LEU A 77 18.21 -2.93 19.86
CA LEU A 77 16.95 -2.73 20.59
C LEU A 77 16.84 -3.60 21.84
N VAL A 78 17.52 -4.75 21.87
CA VAL A 78 17.63 -5.61 23.06
C VAL A 78 18.59 -5.01 24.09
N GLU A 79 19.75 -4.52 23.64
CA GLU A 79 20.79 -3.93 24.50
C GLU A 79 20.32 -2.67 25.22
N VAL A 80 19.57 -1.79 24.54
CA VAL A 80 19.00 -0.58 25.17
C VAL A 80 17.87 -0.90 26.16
N GLY A 81 17.58 -2.17 26.42
CA GLY A 81 16.74 -2.66 27.52
C GLY A 81 15.23 -2.70 27.23
N GLU A 82 14.83 -2.39 26.00
CA GLU A 82 13.42 -2.17 25.62
C GLU A 82 12.82 -3.38 24.88
N LEU A 83 13.63 -4.40 24.56
CA LEU A 83 13.22 -5.60 23.84
C LEU A 83 13.87 -6.87 24.40
N LYS A 84 13.13 -7.99 24.38
CA LYS A 84 13.63 -9.30 24.84
C LYS A 84 14.19 -10.09 23.66
N LYS A 85 14.90 -11.20 23.88
CA LYS A 85 15.34 -12.06 22.77
C LYS A 85 14.13 -12.64 22.03
N SER A 86 14.24 -12.80 20.72
CA SER A 86 13.13 -13.25 19.85
C SER A 86 12.52 -14.60 20.28
N LYS A 87 13.34 -15.54 20.78
CA LYS A 87 12.89 -16.83 21.36
C LYS A 87 11.87 -16.69 22.48
N GLU A 88 11.97 -15.62 23.27
CA GLU A 88 11.02 -15.36 24.35
C GLU A 88 9.63 -15.03 23.79
N TYR A 89 9.55 -14.44 22.59
CA TYR A 89 8.30 -14.10 21.92
C TYR A 89 7.77 -15.16 20.95
N LEU A 90 8.63 -15.85 20.18
CA LEU A 90 8.24 -16.63 18.98
C LEU A 90 8.58 -18.13 19.01
N ASN A 91 9.19 -18.66 20.08
CA ASN A 91 9.75 -20.03 20.15
C ASN A 91 10.91 -20.32 19.19
N GLU A 92 11.36 -19.33 18.43
CA GLU A 92 12.50 -19.44 17.53
C GLU A 92 13.39 -18.20 17.60
N SER A 93 14.62 -18.34 17.11
CA SER A 93 15.54 -17.21 16.98
C SER A 93 15.30 -16.54 15.63
N CYS A 94 14.93 -15.27 15.68
CA CYS A 94 14.88 -14.39 14.52
C CYS A 94 15.95 -13.31 14.63
N THR A 95 16.46 -12.87 13.48
CA THR A 95 17.19 -11.61 13.35
C THR A 95 16.23 -10.53 12.87
N GLY A 96 16.60 -9.26 13.00
CA GLY A 96 15.76 -8.19 12.52
C GLY A 96 16.43 -6.84 12.57
N ARG A 97 15.71 -5.84 12.06
CA ARG A 97 16.11 -4.44 12.07
C ARG A 97 14.89 -3.54 11.95
N VAL A 98 15.02 -2.30 12.36
CA VAL A 98 14.07 -1.22 12.02
C VAL A 98 14.81 -0.24 11.13
N VAL A 99 14.29 -0.01 9.92
CA VAL A 99 14.77 1.04 9.03
C VAL A 99 14.00 2.30 9.34
N ILE A 100 14.71 3.39 9.58
CA ILE A 100 14.14 4.71 9.85
C ILE A 100 14.50 5.61 8.68
N LYS A 101 13.50 6.13 7.96
CA LYS A 101 13.69 7.01 6.80
C LYS A 101 13.13 8.40 7.10
N ASN A 102 13.85 9.45 6.73
CA ASN A 102 13.39 10.84 6.85
C ASN A 102 12.98 11.39 5.49
N ASN A 103 11.67 11.43 5.22
CA ASN A 103 11.13 12.11 4.04
C ASN A 103 10.52 13.44 4.46
N ASP A 104 11.19 14.55 4.13
CA ASP A 104 10.71 15.91 4.44
C ASP A 104 10.31 16.12 5.91
N ASN A 105 11.19 15.70 6.83
CA ASN A 105 11.01 15.78 8.29
C ASN A 105 9.87 14.90 8.83
N LYS A 106 9.36 13.96 8.02
CA LYS A 106 8.50 12.86 8.48
C LYS A 106 9.33 11.58 8.55
N TYR A 107 9.31 10.96 9.73
CA TYR A 107 10.06 9.75 10.01
C TYR A 107 9.18 8.52 9.86
N PHE A 108 9.65 7.57 9.06
CA PHE A 108 8.98 6.30 8.80
C PHE A 108 9.80 5.18 9.40
N TYR A 109 9.15 4.34 10.20
CA TYR A 109 9.78 3.23 10.91
C TYR A 109 9.25 1.92 10.32
N THR A 110 10.11 1.21 9.59
CA THR A 110 9.76 -0.04 8.92
C THR A 110 10.52 -1.20 9.58
N PRO A 111 9.84 -2.06 10.35
CA PRO A 111 10.46 -3.24 10.94
C PRO A 111 10.65 -4.35 9.90
N TYR A 112 11.75 -5.07 10.01
CA TYR A 112 12.09 -6.26 9.24
C TYR A 112 12.50 -7.36 10.20
N LEU A 113 11.96 -8.55 10.00
CA LEU A 113 12.19 -9.74 10.79
C LEU A 113 12.52 -10.90 9.84
N ASP A 114 13.55 -11.66 10.16
CA ASP A 114 13.96 -12.86 9.44
C ASP A 114 14.10 -14.02 10.45
N CYS A 115 13.17 -14.95 10.37
CA CYS A 115 13.09 -16.18 11.17
C CYS A 115 13.41 -17.41 10.29
N GLY A 116 14.24 -17.24 9.25
CA GLY A 116 14.60 -18.31 8.33
C GLY A 116 13.42 -18.74 7.47
N LYS A 117 13.11 -20.05 7.47
CA LYS A 117 12.07 -20.64 6.60
C LYS A 117 10.65 -20.32 7.05
N ASN A 118 10.46 -19.94 8.31
CA ASN A 118 9.11 -19.76 8.87
C ASN A 118 8.52 -18.40 8.53
N TYR A 119 9.35 -17.36 8.55
CA TYR A 119 8.91 -16.00 8.29
C TYR A 119 10.04 -15.10 7.85
N LYS A 120 9.76 -14.29 6.83
CA LYS A 120 10.63 -13.19 6.41
C LYS A 120 9.77 -12.01 5.97
N THR A 121 10.02 -10.84 6.55
CA THR A 121 9.40 -9.59 6.09
C THR A 121 9.80 -9.33 4.65
N MET A 122 8.83 -8.96 3.82
CA MET A 122 9.05 -8.69 2.40
C MET A 122 8.32 -7.42 2.00
N GLU A 123 9.02 -6.54 1.27
CA GLU A 123 8.43 -5.37 0.67
C GLU A 123 7.39 -5.77 -0.37
N PHE A 124 6.35 -4.96 -0.50
CA PHE A 124 5.23 -5.28 -1.35
C PHE A 124 5.62 -5.36 -2.84
N TYR A 125 6.54 -4.51 -3.31
CA TYR A 125 7.03 -4.59 -4.68
C TYR A 125 7.77 -5.92 -4.94
N ASN A 126 8.57 -6.40 -3.98
CA ASN A 126 9.25 -7.70 -4.09
C ASN A 126 8.26 -8.86 -4.17
N LYS A 127 7.17 -8.80 -3.38
CA LYS A 127 6.08 -9.78 -3.48
C LYS A 127 5.43 -9.78 -4.86
N ILE A 128 5.12 -8.60 -5.41
CA ILE A 128 4.52 -8.50 -6.74
C ILE A 128 5.44 -9.15 -7.79
N LEU A 129 6.74 -8.86 -7.75
CA LEU A 129 7.72 -9.43 -8.68
C LEU A 129 7.89 -10.95 -8.51
N ALA A 130 7.76 -11.46 -7.29
CA ALA A 130 7.84 -12.89 -7.02
C ALA A 130 6.62 -13.67 -7.52
N ASP A 131 5.42 -13.07 -7.40
CA ASP A 131 4.17 -13.71 -7.81
C ASP A 131 3.85 -13.56 -9.30
N ASN A 132 4.40 -12.52 -9.94
CA ASN A 132 4.08 -12.17 -11.33
C ASN A 132 5.35 -12.23 -12.17
N GLN A 133 5.48 -13.28 -12.98
CA GLN A 133 6.58 -13.43 -13.91
C GLN A 133 6.59 -12.29 -14.93
N ILE A 134 7.80 -11.87 -15.31
CA ILE A 134 8.00 -10.93 -16.41
C ILE A 134 7.80 -11.69 -17.72
N VAL A 135 6.88 -11.22 -18.55
CA VAL A 135 6.51 -11.85 -19.81
C VAL A 135 6.72 -10.89 -20.99
N THR A 136 6.82 -11.46 -22.19
CA THR A 136 6.87 -10.74 -23.47
C THR A 136 5.65 -11.00 -24.34
N GLU A 137 4.81 -11.95 -23.96
CA GLU A 137 3.56 -12.31 -24.63
C GLU A 137 2.50 -12.72 -23.59
N GLY A 138 1.22 -12.55 -23.94
CA GLY A 138 0.10 -12.85 -23.06
C GLY A 138 -0.14 -11.83 -21.94
N SER A 139 -1.11 -12.10 -21.07
CA SER A 139 -1.41 -11.23 -19.91
C SER A 139 -0.32 -11.37 -18.84
N GLY A 140 0.15 -10.27 -18.27
CA GLY A 140 1.18 -10.31 -17.24
C GLY A 140 1.90 -8.99 -16.98
N LEU A 141 3.09 -9.10 -16.37
CA LEU A 141 3.95 -7.96 -16.05
C LEU A 141 5.02 -7.78 -17.13
N TYR A 142 5.16 -6.57 -17.65
CA TYR A 142 6.08 -6.23 -18.74
C TYR A 142 7.12 -5.22 -18.28
N ILE A 143 8.35 -5.32 -18.78
CA ILE A 143 9.37 -4.28 -18.62
C ILE A 143 9.18 -3.22 -19.71
N GLN A 144 9.22 -1.94 -19.32
CA GLN A 144 9.18 -0.77 -20.18
C GLN A 144 10.33 0.16 -19.79
N SER A 145 11.48 0.06 -20.48
CA SER A 145 12.75 0.73 -20.15
C SER A 145 13.10 0.71 -18.65
N ASP A 146 12.54 1.63 -17.88
CA ASP A 146 12.86 1.91 -16.48
C ASP A 146 11.75 1.51 -15.51
N PHE A 147 10.55 1.17 -15.99
CA PHE A 147 9.41 0.77 -15.16
C PHE A 147 8.83 -0.57 -15.60
N LYS A 148 7.95 -1.14 -14.78
CA LYS A 148 7.22 -2.38 -15.08
C LYS A 148 5.73 -2.11 -15.07
N VAL A 149 4.99 -2.61 -16.06
CA VAL A 149 3.57 -2.33 -16.25
C VAL A 149 2.78 -3.63 -16.37
N PHE A 150 1.60 -3.67 -15.74
CA PHE A 150 0.65 -4.76 -15.94
C PHE A 150 -0.09 -4.57 -17.26
N ARG A 151 -0.29 -5.66 -18.02
CA ARG A 151 -1.01 -5.68 -19.29
C ARG A 151 -1.91 -6.89 -19.40
N GLY A 152 -3.02 -6.79 -20.12
CA GLY A 152 -3.95 -7.89 -20.35
C GLY A 152 -5.15 -7.89 -19.39
N ASN A 153 -6.00 -8.91 -19.47
CA ASN A 153 -7.19 -9.06 -18.60
C ASN A 153 -6.95 -10.01 -17.42
N ASN A 154 -6.26 -11.13 -17.66
CA ASN A 154 -6.12 -12.19 -16.65
C ASN A 154 -4.87 -11.98 -15.80
N ILE A 155 -4.91 -10.99 -14.91
CA ILE A 155 -3.78 -10.60 -14.06
C ILE A 155 -4.15 -10.43 -12.57
N ASN A 156 -3.23 -10.85 -11.70
CA ASN A 156 -3.36 -10.82 -10.25
C ASN A 156 -2.80 -9.51 -9.67
N ASN A 157 -3.44 -8.40 -9.98
CA ASN A 157 -3.00 -7.06 -9.56
C ASN A 157 -3.99 -6.34 -8.64
N PHE A 158 -4.84 -7.05 -7.88
CA PHE A 158 -5.73 -6.44 -6.90
C PHE A 158 -5.04 -6.17 -5.55
N VAL A 159 -5.29 -5.00 -4.98
CA VAL A 159 -4.82 -4.59 -3.65
C VAL A 159 -5.98 -4.02 -2.84
N LYS A 160 -6.15 -4.47 -1.60
CA LYS A 160 -7.16 -3.93 -0.69
C LYS A 160 -6.50 -3.03 0.35
N ILE A 161 -6.91 -1.77 0.34
CA ILE A 161 -6.43 -0.73 1.28
C ILE A 161 -7.65 -0.17 2.01
N GLY A 162 -7.73 -0.42 3.32
CA GLY A 162 -8.93 -0.14 4.09
C GLY A 162 -10.13 -0.93 3.54
N ASN A 163 -11.20 -0.20 3.20
CA ASN A 163 -12.40 -0.78 2.59
C ASN A 163 -12.44 -0.67 1.05
N LYS A 164 -11.35 -0.21 0.41
CA LYS A 164 -11.30 0.04 -1.03
C LYS A 164 -10.43 -0.98 -1.73
N LEU A 165 -10.86 -1.34 -2.93
CA LEU A 165 -10.11 -2.18 -3.83
C LEU A 165 -9.41 -1.32 -4.89
N TRP A 166 -8.19 -1.70 -5.22
CA TRP A 166 -7.28 -0.99 -6.13
C TRP A 166 -6.67 -1.99 -7.12
N ARG A 167 -6.28 -1.50 -8.30
CA ARG A 167 -5.47 -2.24 -9.28
C ARG A 167 -4.05 -1.69 -9.32
N ILE A 168 -3.04 -2.56 -9.37
CA ILE A 168 -1.66 -2.14 -9.62
C ILE A 168 -1.53 -1.81 -11.10
N VAL A 169 -1.06 -0.59 -11.39
CA VAL A 169 -0.82 -0.11 -12.75
C VAL A 169 0.61 -0.40 -13.16
N LYS A 170 1.55 0.09 -12.35
CA LYS A 170 2.98 -0.02 -12.63
C LYS A 170 3.84 0.00 -11.37
N ILE A 171 5.07 -0.48 -11.51
CA ILE A 171 6.18 -0.34 -10.56
C ILE A 171 7.21 0.57 -11.24
N ASP A 172 7.44 1.75 -10.68
CA ASP A 172 8.42 2.72 -11.19
C ASP A 172 9.87 2.28 -10.90
N SER A 173 10.84 2.97 -11.49
CA SER A 173 12.28 2.69 -11.34
C SER A 173 12.79 2.79 -9.90
N ASP A 174 12.13 3.60 -9.06
CA ASP A 174 12.41 3.71 -7.63
C ASP A 174 11.63 2.69 -6.78
N ASN A 175 11.03 1.68 -7.42
CA ASN A 175 10.19 0.64 -6.82
C ASN A 175 8.90 1.17 -6.15
N SER A 176 8.53 2.43 -6.34
CA SER A 176 7.21 2.91 -5.95
C SER A 176 6.13 2.28 -6.84
N ILE A 177 4.97 2.01 -6.26
CA ILE A 177 3.90 1.25 -6.93
C ILE A 177 2.73 2.18 -7.20
N LYS A 178 2.39 2.41 -8.47
CA LYS A 178 1.18 3.15 -8.85
C LYS A 178 -0.03 2.24 -8.76
N LEU A 179 -1.03 2.66 -7.99
CA LEU A 179 -2.34 2.03 -7.92
C LEU A 179 -3.40 2.94 -8.51
N VAL A 180 -4.44 2.36 -9.11
CA VAL A 180 -5.68 3.05 -9.50
C VAL A 180 -6.85 2.44 -8.74
N ILE A 181 -7.80 3.28 -8.29
CA ILE A 181 -8.98 2.77 -7.60
C ILE A 181 -9.81 1.89 -8.55
N TYR A 182 -10.23 0.73 -8.03
CA TYR A 182 -11.13 -0.18 -8.72
C TYR A 182 -12.58 0.22 -8.47
N SER A 183 -12.96 0.32 -7.19
CA SER A 183 -14.33 0.60 -6.75
C SER A 183 -14.40 1.99 -6.09
N GLY A 184 -14.60 3.03 -6.88
CA GLY A 184 -14.78 4.40 -6.39
C GLY A 184 -14.74 5.42 -7.51
N LYS A 185 -15.78 6.26 -7.61
CA LYS A 185 -16.01 7.13 -8.75
C LYS A 185 -16.45 8.49 -8.26
N TYR A 186 -15.73 9.52 -8.69
CA TYR A 186 -15.91 10.88 -8.18
C TYR A 186 -16.21 11.79 -9.36
N SER A 187 -17.43 12.30 -9.41
CA SER A 187 -17.89 13.17 -10.49
C SER A 187 -17.20 14.53 -10.41
N THR A 188 -16.66 15.00 -11.53
CA THR A 188 -16.08 16.34 -11.65
C THR A 188 -15.95 16.77 -13.12
N THR A 189 -15.65 18.04 -13.28
CA THR A 189 -15.24 18.63 -14.56
C THR A 189 -13.73 18.58 -14.65
N TYR A 190 -13.16 18.46 -15.85
CA TYR A 190 -11.71 18.35 -16.00
C TYR A 190 -11.00 19.56 -15.38
N ASN A 191 -11.46 20.79 -15.62
CA ASN A 191 -10.83 21.98 -15.04
C ASN A 191 -10.85 22.04 -13.49
N LYS A 192 -11.62 21.17 -12.83
CA LYS A 192 -11.68 21.04 -11.36
C LYS A 192 -11.14 19.71 -10.84
N PHE A 193 -10.58 18.84 -11.69
CA PHE A 193 -10.16 17.51 -11.24
C PHE A 193 -9.11 17.59 -10.12
N GLU A 194 -8.16 18.52 -10.21
CA GLU A 194 -7.15 18.71 -9.17
C GLU A 194 -7.74 19.10 -7.81
N GLN A 195 -8.77 19.95 -7.79
CA GLN A 195 -9.46 20.33 -6.55
C GLN A 195 -10.22 19.14 -5.95
N THR A 196 -10.86 18.33 -6.80
CA THR A 196 -11.52 17.09 -6.39
C THR A 196 -10.50 16.12 -5.77
N LEU A 197 -9.34 15.97 -6.40
CA LEU A 197 -8.23 15.15 -5.91
C LEU A 197 -7.70 15.64 -4.55
N ASP A 198 -7.47 16.94 -4.38
CA ASP A 198 -7.01 17.51 -3.12
C ASP A 198 -8.05 17.31 -1.99
N SER A 199 -9.35 17.39 -2.32
CA SER A 199 -10.44 17.06 -1.38
C SER A 199 -10.38 15.59 -0.94
N LEU A 200 -10.21 14.66 -1.89
CA LEU A 200 -10.11 13.23 -1.59
C LEU A 200 -8.91 12.88 -0.71
N TYR A 201 -7.75 13.51 -0.94
CA TYR A 201 -6.57 13.30 -0.09
C TYR A 201 -6.78 13.78 1.36
N ASN A 202 -7.63 14.79 1.55
CA ASN A 202 -7.94 15.34 2.88
C ASN A 202 -9.13 14.65 3.55
N ASP A 203 -9.93 13.89 2.81
CA ASP A 203 -11.00 13.07 3.37
C ASP A 203 -10.43 11.86 4.12
N LYS A 204 -10.64 11.84 5.45
CA LYS A 204 -10.21 10.75 6.35
C LYS A 204 -10.85 9.40 6.03
N TYR A 205 -12.00 9.37 5.35
CA TYR A 205 -12.64 8.13 4.90
C TYR A 205 -12.06 7.60 3.58
N PHE A 206 -11.38 8.47 2.82
CA PHE A 206 -10.66 8.11 1.60
C PHE A 206 -9.19 7.78 1.91
N ILE A 207 -8.43 8.74 2.45
CA ILE A 207 -7.03 8.59 2.88
C ILE A 207 -6.89 8.91 4.38
N ASN A 208 -6.91 7.88 5.22
CA ASN A 208 -6.64 8.02 6.65
C ASN A 208 -5.13 8.13 6.94
N LYS A 209 -4.77 8.37 8.22
CA LYS A 209 -3.37 8.52 8.66
C LYS A 209 -2.50 7.32 8.26
N ASP A 210 -2.98 6.10 8.49
CA ASP A 210 -2.22 4.86 8.21
C ASP A 210 -1.95 4.67 6.71
N ILE A 211 -2.86 5.15 5.85
CA ILE A 211 -2.66 5.16 4.41
C ILE A 211 -1.66 6.25 4.03
N LYS A 212 -1.78 7.48 4.59
CA LYS A 212 -0.83 8.57 4.33
C LYS A 212 0.61 8.16 4.60
N GLU A 213 0.83 7.32 5.62
CA GLU A 213 2.16 6.84 5.96
C GLU A 213 2.78 5.89 4.92
N LYS A 214 1.97 5.33 4.03
CA LYS A 214 2.38 4.41 2.97
C LYS A 214 2.56 5.10 1.62
N LEU A 215 2.16 6.38 1.49
CA LEU A 215 2.17 7.09 0.22
C LEU A 215 3.47 7.86 -0.01
N VAL A 216 3.91 7.89 -1.26
CA VAL A 216 4.90 8.85 -1.75
C VAL A 216 4.24 9.82 -2.72
N SER A 217 4.64 11.09 -2.66
CA SER A 217 4.15 12.09 -3.60
C SER A 217 4.93 12.05 -4.92
N LYS A 218 4.23 12.18 -6.04
CA LYS A 218 4.79 12.17 -7.39
C LYS A 218 4.18 13.28 -8.24
N PRO A 219 4.90 13.82 -9.23
CA PRO A 219 4.27 14.69 -10.23
C PRO A 219 3.24 13.91 -11.06
N LEU A 220 2.16 14.58 -11.47
CA LEU A 220 1.24 14.06 -12.48
C LEU A 220 1.69 14.51 -13.87
N CYS A 221 1.70 13.58 -14.83
CA CYS A 221 1.97 13.86 -16.23
C CYS A 221 0.72 14.44 -16.90
N ILE A 222 0.82 15.69 -17.36
CA ILE A 222 -0.29 16.51 -17.88
C ILE A 222 0.01 17.15 -19.24
N GLY A 223 1.11 16.74 -19.86
CA GLY A 223 1.49 17.08 -21.22
C GLY A 223 0.41 16.67 -22.20
N SER A 224 0.15 17.54 -23.18
CA SER A 224 -0.84 17.27 -24.21
C SER A 224 -0.33 16.26 -25.23
N ARG A 225 -1.24 15.47 -25.80
CA ARG A 225 -0.92 14.44 -26.79
C ARG A 225 -1.89 14.50 -27.97
N LYS A 226 -1.36 14.66 -29.18
CA LYS A 226 -2.17 14.53 -30.41
C LYS A 226 -2.65 13.09 -30.59
N GLU A 227 -3.81 12.93 -31.22
CA GLU A 227 -4.48 11.64 -31.35
C GLU A 227 -3.65 10.61 -32.12
N GLU A 228 -2.95 11.03 -33.19
CA GLU A 228 -2.07 10.17 -34.01
C GLU A 228 -0.73 9.79 -33.37
N ASN A 229 -0.35 10.42 -32.25
CA ASN A 229 0.94 10.12 -31.63
C ASN A 229 0.91 8.71 -31.04
N ASN A 230 1.87 7.87 -31.42
CA ASN A 230 2.00 6.46 -31.00
C ASN A 230 3.17 6.19 -30.03
N ILE A 231 3.77 7.24 -29.46
CA ILE A 231 4.81 7.13 -28.44
C ILE A 231 4.15 6.82 -27.09
N ASN A 232 4.13 5.54 -26.72
CA ASN A 232 3.43 5.03 -25.52
C ASN A 232 4.34 4.82 -24.29
N ASN A 233 5.49 5.48 -24.22
CA ASN A 233 6.40 5.36 -23.05
C ASN A 233 6.19 6.45 -21.99
N GLY A 234 5.14 7.27 -22.14
CA GLY A 234 4.82 8.38 -21.24
C GLY A 234 5.67 9.64 -21.42
N SER A 235 6.66 9.64 -22.32
CA SER A 235 7.50 10.83 -22.56
C SER A 235 6.71 12.03 -23.08
N VAL A 236 5.63 11.78 -23.83
CA VAL A 236 4.74 12.84 -24.35
C VAL A 236 3.96 13.48 -23.21
N GLU A 237 3.25 12.70 -22.40
CA GLU A 237 2.45 13.21 -21.29
C GLU A 237 3.32 13.77 -20.16
N CYS A 238 4.52 13.24 -19.95
CA CYS A 238 5.42 13.67 -18.88
C CYS A 238 6.37 14.81 -19.29
N ASN A 239 6.25 15.35 -20.52
CA ASN A 239 6.98 16.57 -20.93
C ASN A 239 6.56 17.80 -20.12
N LYS A 240 5.36 17.74 -19.51
CA LYS A 240 4.80 18.75 -18.61
C LYS A 240 4.21 18.02 -17.42
N VAL A 241 4.61 18.48 -16.24
CA VAL A 241 4.23 17.86 -14.98
C VAL A 241 3.70 18.87 -13.98
N THR A 242 2.83 18.40 -13.08
CA THR A 242 2.42 19.18 -11.90
C THR A 242 3.55 19.24 -10.85
N LYS A 243 3.36 20.06 -9.81
CA LYS A 243 4.07 19.84 -8.53
C LYS A 243 3.74 18.46 -7.96
N ASN A 244 4.56 17.97 -7.05
CA ASN A 244 4.32 16.68 -6.38
C ASN A 244 2.95 16.64 -5.70
N LYS A 245 2.19 15.57 -5.95
CA LYS A 245 0.89 15.28 -5.36
C LYS A 245 0.86 13.84 -4.85
N TYR A 246 0.06 13.58 -3.81
CA TYR A 246 -0.13 12.22 -3.26
C TYR A 246 -1.19 11.42 -4.00
N ILE A 247 -2.04 12.10 -4.76
CA ILE A 247 -3.16 11.53 -5.48
C ILE A 247 -3.20 12.14 -6.88
N GLY A 248 -3.55 11.32 -7.87
CA GLY A 248 -3.57 11.67 -9.29
C GLY A 248 -4.71 10.99 -10.02
N ILE A 249 -4.64 10.98 -11.35
CA ILE A 249 -5.46 10.13 -12.23
C ILE A 249 -4.55 9.43 -13.24
N LEU A 250 -5.09 8.49 -14.01
CA LEU A 250 -4.37 7.86 -15.11
C LEU A 250 -4.14 8.85 -16.26
N SER A 251 -3.02 8.68 -16.93
CA SER A 251 -2.69 9.34 -18.20
C SER A 251 -3.00 8.42 -19.38
N LEU A 252 -3.12 8.98 -20.58
CA LEU A 252 -3.52 8.23 -21.77
C LEU A 252 -2.59 7.04 -22.08
N TYR A 253 -1.25 7.24 -22.03
CA TYR A 253 -0.31 6.16 -22.27
C TYR A 253 -0.46 4.98 -21.30
N GLU A 254 -0.92 5.22 -20.05
CA GLU A 254 -1.11 4.15 -19.07
C GLU A 254 -2.31 3.28 -19.43
N TYR A 255 -3.37 3.88 -19.97
CA TYR A 255 -4.51 3.13 -20.49
C TYR A 255 -4.12 2.30 -21.72
N ILE A 256 -3.41 2.92 -22.66
CA ILE A 256 -2.93 2.25 -23.88
C ILE A 256 -2.01 1.07 -23.52
N ASN A 257 -1.02 1.29 -22.66
CA ASN A 257 -0.08 0.24 -22.26
C ASN A 257 -0.73 -0.92 -21.51
N SER A 258 -1.87 -0.70 -20.87
CA SER A 258 -2.57 -1.77 -20.15
C SER A 258 -3.26 -2.76 -21.09
N SER A 259 -3.49 -2.38 -22.36
CA SER A 259 -3.99 -3.27 -23.40
C SER A 259 -2.88 -4.17 -23.95
N MET A 260 -3.28 -5.38 -24.35
CA MET A 260 -2.45 -6.31 -25.12
C MET A 260 -2.76 -6.34 -26.62
N ASP A 261 -3.78 -5.62 -27.07
CA ASP A 261 -4.11 -5.57 -28.49
C ASP A 261 -3.05 -4.80 -29.26
N ILE A 262 -2.45 -5.44 -30.27
CA ILE A 262 -1.40 -4.85 -31.09
C ILE A 262 -1.86 -3.58 -31.81
N LYS A 263 -3.16 -3.43 -32.06
CA LYS A 263 -3.74 -2.23 -32.68
C LYS A 263 -3.95 -1.10 -31.69
N CYS A 264 -3.80 -1.32 -30.38
CA CYS A 264 -3.85 -0.25 -29.40
C CYS A 264 -2.54 0.56 -29.41
N GLU A 265 -2.42 1.45 -30.39
CA GLU A 265 -1.20 2.22 -30.62
C GLU A 265 -1.36 3.69 -30.23
N SER A 266 -2.58 4.24 -30.26
CA SER A 266 -2.78 5.69 -30.13
C SER A 266 -4.19 6.04 -29.62
N ALA A 267 -4.51 7.33 -29.52
CA ALA A 267 -5.85 7.75 -29.13
C ALA A 267 -6.91 7.48 -30.23
N LYS A 268 -6.48 7.28 -31.48
CA LYS A 268 -7.38 7.03 -32.63
C LYS A 268 -7.92 5.59 -32.68
N THR A 269 -7.28 4.68 -31.97
CA THR A 269 -7.53 3.24 -32.08
C THR A 269 -8.61 2.81 -31.09
N ASN A 270 -9.61 2.06 -31.58
CA ASN A 270 -10.75 1.61 -30.76
C ASN A 270 -10.43 0.31 -29.98
N GLU A 271 -9.34 -0.34 -30.33
CA GLU A 271 -8.89 -1.64 -29.83
C GLU A 271 -8.26 -1.56 -28.43
N CYS A 272 -7.99 -0.37 -27.90
CA CYS A 272 -7.37 -0.21 -26.58
C CYS A 272 -8.19 -0.76 -25.40
N LYS A 273 -9.46 -1.06 -25.61
CA LYS A 273 -10.30 -1.77 -24.63
C LYS A 273 -10.09 -3.27 -24.63
N ASN A 274 -9.62 -3.83 -25.74
CA ASN A 274 -9.39 -5.26 -25.87
C ASN A 274 -8.21 -5.66 -24.98
N ASP A 275 -8.38 -6.75 -24.25
CA ASP A 275 -7.37 -7.27 -23.33
C ASP A 275 -6.76 -6.20 -22.41
N ASN A 276 -7.63 -5.34 -21.85
CA ASN A 276 -7.25 -4.26 -20.96
C ASN A 276 -8.00 -4.35 -19.62
N TYR A 277 -7.33 -4.77 -18.57
CA TYR A 277 -7.92 -4.84 -17.23
C TYR A 277 -8.42 -3.49 -16.67
N LEU A 278 -8.01 -2.36 -17.23
CA LEU A 278 -8.52 -1.06 -16.84
C LEU A 278 -9.92 -0.77 -17.39
N TYR A 279 -10.35 -1.52 -18.41
CA TYR A 279 -11.69 -1.44 -19.00
C TYR A 279 -12.78 -2.15 -18.15
N GLU A 280 -12.42 -2.82 -17.06
CA GLU A 280 -13.39 -3.64 -16.31
C GLU A 280 -14.32 -2.86 -15.34
N THR A 281 -15.63 -3.07 -15.53
CA THR A 281 -16.74 -3.09 -14.53
C THR A 281 -17.43 -1.80 -14.06
N ASP A 282 -17.87 -0.95 -14.99
CA ASP A 282 -19.23 -0.38 -14.87
C ASP A 282 -19.71 0.13 -16.24
N GLU A 283 -20.79 -0.45 -16.76
CA GLU A 283 -21.24 -0.28 -18.15
C GLU A 283 -21.69 1.15 -18.51
N ASN A 284 -21.69 2.09 -17.56
CA ASN A 284 -22.23 3.44 -17.74
C ASN A 284 -21.29 4.57 -17.33
N ILE A 285 -19.99 4.32 -17.20
CA ILE A 285 -19.09 5.27 -16.55
C ILE A 285 -17.93 5.66 -17.46
N SER A 286 -18.01 6.92 -17.89
CA SER A 286 -16.93 7.60 -18.58
C SER A 286 -16.03 8.34 -17.58
N TRP A 287 -14.72 8.27 -17.76
CA TRP A 287 -13.77 8.83 -16.79
C TRP A 287 -12.58 9.55 -17.43
N TRP A 288 -12.19 10.68 -16.82
CA TRP A 288 -11.11 11.55 -17.29
C TRP A 288 -9.74 10.90 -17.19
N LEU A 289 -8.91 11.16 -18.20
CA LEU A 289 -7.45 10.97 -18.18
C LEU A 289 -6.77 12.31 -17.96
N SER A 290 -5.56 12.34 -17.38
CA SER A 290 -4.79 13.58 -17.17
C SER A 290 -4.25 14.24 -18.44
N THR A 291 -4.52 13.66 -19.60
CA THR A 291 -3.90 14.04 -20.89
C THR A 291 -4.84 14.95 -21.69
N PRO A 292 -4.47 16.22 -21.95
CA PRO A 292 -5.15 17.07 -22.92
C PRO A 292 -4.89 16.63 -24.38
N THR A 293 -5.78 16.98 -25.31
CA THR A 293 -5.59 16.66 -26.74
C THR A 293 -4.56 17.58 -27.41
N ASN A 294 -4.50 18.84 -26.99
CA ASN A 294 -3.45 19.81 -27.31
C ASN A 294 -3.45 20.94 -26.25
N GLU A 295 -2.43 21.79 -26.24
CA GLU A 295 -2.24 22.83 -25.20
C GLU A 295 -3.26 23.98 -25.24
N GLU A 296 -3.81 24.28 -26.42
CA GLU A 296 -4.71 25.42 -26.64
C GLU A 296 -6.19 25.05 -26.59
N SER A 297 -6.49 23.75 -26.65
CA SER A 297 -7.86 23.24 -26.64
C SER A 297 -8.45 23.17 -25.23
N ASN A 298 -9.76 23.38 -25.17
CA ASN A 298 -10.55 23.03 -24.00
C ASN A 298 -10.95 21.54 -24.02
N GLN A 299 -10.17 20.66 -24.64
CA GLN A 299 -10.52 19.25 -24.83
C GLN A 299 -9.53 18.32 -24.13
N ASN A 300 -10.07 17.29 -23.48
CA ASN A 300 -9.31 16.34 -22.70
C ASN A 300 -9.74 14.92 -23.03
N TYR A 301 -8.78 14.00 -22.98
CA TYR A 301 -9.10 12.59 -23.18
C TYR A 301 -9.84 12.03 -21.98
N TYR A 302 -10.74 11.11 -22.29
CA TYR A 302 -11.45 10.30 -21.34
C TYR A 302 -11.65 8.91 -21.93
N ILE A 303 -11.93 7.95 -21.07
CA ILE A 303 -12.36 6.62 -21.50
C ILE A 303 -13.87 6.57 -21.44
N LEU A 304 -14.51 6.22 -22.56
CA LEU A 304 -15.95 6.02 -22.67
C LEU A 304 -16.39 4.81 -21.83
N SER A 305 -17.68 4.75 -21.52
CA SER A 305 -18.26 3.59 -20.83
C SER A 305 -18.11 2.28 -21.63
N ASP A 306 -17.96 2.36 -22.96
CA ASP A 306 -17.69 1.23 -23.84
C ASP A 306 -16.18 0.93 -24.03
N GLY A 307 -15.32 1.61 -23.27
CA GLY A 307 -13.87 1.40 -23.22
C GLY A 307 -13.06 2.14 -24.28
N LYS A 308 -13.72 2.80 -25.24
CA LYS A 308 -12.98 3.55 -26.26
C LYS A 308 -12.35 4.79 -25.67
N ILE A 309 -11.27 5.23 -26.30
CA ILE A 309 -10.67 6.53 -26.02
C ILE A 309 -11.49 7.58 -26.78
N GLY A 310 -11.88 8.65 -26.09
CA GLY A 310 -12.52 9.80 -26.70
C GLY A 310 -12.02 11.09 -26.08
N PHE A 311 -12.54 12.22 -26.57
CA PHE A 311 -12.25 13.52 -26.01
C PHE A 311 -13.53 14.33 -25.82
N ALA A 312 -13.54 15.16 -24.79
CA ALA A 312 -14.68 16.00 -24.46
C ALA A 312 -14.22 17.37 -23.97
N ASN A 313 -15.13 18.35 -24.02
CA ASN A 313 -14.86 19.67 -23.46
C ASN A 313 -14.59 19.56 -21.94
N ASN A 314 -13.62 20.33 -21.44
CA ASN A 314 -13.17 20.30 -20.05
C ASN A 314 -14.25 20.69 -19.01
N LYS A 315 -15.39 21.24 -19.46
CA LYS A 315 -16.57 21.55 -18.64
C LYS A 315 -17.60 20.41 -18.56
N VAL A 316 -17.43 19.33 -19.34
CA VAL A 316 -18.30 18.15 -19.22
C VAL A 316 -18.09 17.52 -17.85
N ASN A 317 -19.18 17.06 -17.23
CA ASN A 317 -19.10 16.35 -15.96
C ASN A 317 -18.92 14.85 -16.24
N LEU A 318 -17.74 14.32 -15.90
CA LEU A 318 -17.43 12.89 -15.97
C LEU A 318 -16.85 12.44 -14.62
N TYR A 319 -16.47 11.17 -14.50
CA TYR A 319 -15.83 10.68 -13.29
C TYR A 319 -14.31 10.84 -13.34
N VAL A 320 -13.67 10.82 -12.19
CA VAL A 320 -12.23 10.53 -12.07
C VAL A 320 -12.03 9.21 -11.35
N ARG A 321 -10.96 8.51 -11.76
CA ARG A 321 -10.43 7.32 -11.09
C ARG A 321 -9.12 7.69 -10.39
N PRO A 322 -9.16 8.02 -9.09
CA PRO A 322 -7.98 8.33 -8.32
C PRO A 322 -6.87 7.29 -8.43
N THR A 323 -5.64 7.78 -8.55
CA THR A 323 -4.42 7.00 -8.45
C THR A 323 -3.60 7.44 -7.25
N ILE A 324 -2.85 6.52 -6.64
CA ILE A 324 -1.90 6.80 -5.56
C ILE A 324 -0.57 6.08 -5.86
N TYR A 325 0.51 6.55 -5.25
CA TYR A 325 1.79 5.83 -5.26
C TYR A 325 2.12 5.33 -3.86
N LEU A 326 2.36 4.02 -3.74
CA LEU A 326 2.90 3.42 -2.52
C LEU A 326 4.43 3.60 -2.51
N ASP A 327 4.99 3.96 -1.35
CA ASP A 327 6.45 3.99 -1.14
C ASP A 327 7.03 2.56 -1.24
N SER A 328 8.28 2.45 -1.70
CA SER A 328 8.97 1.17 -1.90
C SER A 328 9.14 0.36 -0.60
N ASN A 329 9.02 1.01 0.56
CA ASN A 329 9.15 0.36 1.88
C ASN A 329 7.82 -0.16 2.43
N VAL A 330 6.71 -0.07 1.69
CA VAL A 330 5.43 -0.67 2.08
C VAL A 330 5.59 -2.18 2.15
N ILE A 331 5.08 -2.78 3.22
CA ILE A 331 5.30 -4.21 3.51
C ILE A 331 4.10 -5.04 3.10
N TYR A 332 4.36 -6.18 2.46
CA TYR A 332 3.36 -7.19 2.18
C TYR A 332 2.88 -7.87 3.47
N LYS A 333 1.57 -8.12 3.58
CA LYS A 333 0.97 -8.83 4.70
C LYS A 333 0.41 -10.18 4.29
N SER A 334 -0.47 -10.22 3.29
CA SER A 334 -1.17 -11.43 2.85
C SER A 334 -1.81 -11.24 1.47
N GLY A 335 -2.36 -12.32 0.90
CA GLY A 335 -3.13 -12.31 -0.34
C GLY A 335 -2.31 -12.66 -1.57
N SER A 336 -3.00 -13.10 -2.61
CA SER A 336 -2.45 -13.54 -3.90
C SER A 336 -2.60 -12.52 -5.02
N GLY A 337 -3.34 -11.42 -4.79
CA GLY A 337 -3.58 -10.39 -5.79
C GLY A 337 -4.76 -10.68 -6.71
N THR A 338 -5.51 -11.76 -6.46
CA THR A 338 -6.77 -12.07 -7.16
C THR A 338 -7.90 -11.18 -6.64
N LEU A 339 -9.04 -11.12 -7.36
CA LEU A 339 -10.20 -10.34 -6.91
C LEU A 339 -10.76 -10.83 -5.56
N THR A 340 -10.78 -12.16 -5.37
CA THR A 340 -11.31 -12.82 -4.18
C THR A 340 -10.30 -12.87 -3.03
N ASP A 341 -9.01 -12.79 -3.34
CA ASP A 341 -7.91 -12.76 -2.37
C ASP A 341 -6.89 -11.65 -2.74
N PRO A 342 -7.29 -10.37 -2.59
CA PRO A 342 -6.44 -9.24 -2.97
C PRO A 342 -5.26 -9.09 -2.04
N TYR A 343 -4.18 -8.50 -2.54
CA TYR A 343 -3.03 -8.17 -1.71
C TYR A 343 -3.41 -7.24 -0.56
N ILE A 344 -2.91 -7.55 0.64
CA ILE A 344 -3.02 -6.74 1.84
C ILE A 344 -1.62 -6.22 2.19
N ILE A 345 -1.54 -4.93 2.51
CA ILE A 345 -0.31 -4.22 2.88
C ILE A 345 -0.39 -3.68 4.30
N ARG A 346 0.75 -3.38 4.92
CA ARG A 346 0.83 -2.78 6.25
C ARG A 346 1.90 -1.71 6.36
#